data_AF-A0A4R9QMP4-F1
#
_entry.id   AF-A0A4R9QMP4-F1
#
_cell.length_a   1.000
_cell.length_b   1.000
_cell.length_c   1.000
_cell.angle_alpha   90.00
_cell.angle_beta   90.00
_cell.angle_gamma   90.00
#
_symmetry.space_group_name_H-M   'P 1'
#
loop_
_entity.id
_entity.type
_entity.pdbx_description
1 polymer ?
#
loop_
_entity_poly.entity_id
_entity_poly.type
_entity_poly.pdbx_seq_one_letter_code
_entity_poly.pdbx_strand_id
1 'polypeptide(L)' 'MTDKPGISCWFCDERIETSDRQAVEISVRNLWSDEDDAPMQYLYLHSICAVERLQGKGMKFQLDVFTAPN' A
#
# COMPACT_ATOMS: atom_id res chain seq x y z
N MET A 1 1.13 1.91 -26.63
CA MET A 1 0.72 1.68 -25.23
C MET A 1 1.75 2.38 -24.38
N THR A 2 1.39 3.51 -23.79
CA THR A 2 2.28 4.30 -22.94
C THR A 2 2.48 3.52 -21.64
N ASP A 3 3.65 2.93 -21.48
CA ASP A 3 4.10 2.32 -20.23
C ASP A 3 4.12 3.42 -19.17
N LYS A 4 3.09 3.47 -18.31
CA LYS A 4 3.22 4.18 -17.04
C LYS A 4 4.40 3.51 -16.32
N PRO A 5 5.38 4.26 -15.77
CA PRO A 5 6.45 3.67 -14.98
C PRO A 5 5.78 2.78 -13.91
N GLY A 6 6.03 1.48 -14.02
CA GLY A 6 5.39 0.48 -13.17
C GLY A 6 5.64 0.81 -11.71
N ILE A 7 4.58 0.92 -10.92
CA ILE A 7 4.69 1.08 -9.48
C ILE A 7 5.34 -0.20 -8.95
N SER A 8 6.43 -0.07 -8.20
CA SER A 8 7.19 -1.21 -7.68
C SER A 8 6.82 -1.46 -6.21
N CYS A 9 6.75 -2.73 -5.83
CA CYS A 9 6.44 -3.14 -4.47
C CYS A 9 7.61 -2.80 -3.54
N TRP A 10 7.34 -2.04 -2.48
CA TRP A 10 8.35 -1.63 -1.50
C TRP A 10 9.10 -2.78 -0.84
N PHE A 11 8.47 -3.96 -0.72
CA PHE A 11 9.09 -5.10 -0.03
C PHE A 11 9.89 -6.05 -0.91
N CYS A 12 9.53 -6.23 -2.18
CA CYS A 12 10.22 -7.18 -3.07
C CYS A 12 10.83 -6.52 -4.32
N ASP A 13 10.63 -5.22 -4.53
CA ASP A 13 11.12 -4.43 -5.67
C ASP A 13 10.56 -4.88 -7.04
N GLU A 14 9.62 -5.83 -7.06
CA GLU A 14 8.95 -6.27 -8.27
C GLU A 14 7.78 -5.35 -8.64
N ARG A 15 7.50 -5.23 -9.94
CA ARG A 15 6.38 -4.43 -10.46
C ARG A 15 5.05 -4.96 -9.91
N ILE A 16 4.18 -4.03 -9.51
CA ILE A 16 2.79 -4.33 -9.15
C ILE A 16 1.96 -4.30 -10.42
N GLU A 17 1.44 -5.46 -10.80
CA GLU A 17 0.59 -5.59 -11.98
C GLU A 17 -0.84 -5.16 -11.66
N THR A 18 -1.53 -4.59 -12.66
CA THR A 18 -2.94 -4.17 -12.52
C THR A 18 -3.92 -5.32 -12.26
N SER A 19 -3.46 -6.56 -12.44
CA SER A 19 -4.19 -7.77 -12.05
C SER A 19 -4.22 -7.99 -10.54
N ASP A 20 -3.30 -7.41 -9.77
CA ASP A 20 -3.33 -7.42 -8.31
C ASP A 20 -4.37 -6.39 -7.82
N ARG A 21 -5.64 -6.76 -7.91
CA ARG A 21 -6.79 -5.90 -7.59
C ARG A 21 -6.85 -5.47 -6.12
N GLN A 22 -6.07 -6.12 -5.26
CA GLN A 22 -5.99 -5.83 -3.83
C GLN A 22 -4.64 -5.25 -3.42
N ALA A 23 -3.84 -4.76 -4.39
CA ALA A 23 -2.61 -4.04 -4.11
C ALA A 23 -2.87 -2.86 -3.17
N VAL A 24 -1.87 -2.55 -2.34
CA VAL A 24 -2.02 -1.63 -1.21
C VAL A 24 -1.18 -0.38 -1.44
N GLU A 25 -1.77 0.79 -1.19
CA GLU A 25 -1.07 2.05 -1.02
C GLU A 25 -1.03 2.42 0.46
N ILE A 26 0.15 2.75 0.98
CA ILE A 26 0.35 3.27 2.33
C ILE A 26 0.85 4.70 2.23
N SER A 27 0.12 5.64 2.84
CA SER A 27 0.58 7.01 3.05
C SER A 27 1.22 7.15 4.44
N VAL A 28 2.45 7.63 4.47
CA VAL A 28 3.21 7.94 5.69
C VAL A 28 3.31 9.45 5.83
N ARG A 29 2.86 9.98 6.95
CA ARG A 29 2.89 11.41 7.29
C ARG A 29 3.13 11.61 8.79
N ASN A 30 3.56 12.81 9.16
CA ASN A 30 3.68 13.20 10.56
C ASN A 30 2.30 13.29 11.23
N LEU A 31 2.11 12.57 12.33
CA LEU A 31 0.82 12.46 13.02
C LEU A 31 0.33 13.77 13.63
N TRP A 32 1.25 14.62 14.08
CA TRP A 32 0.97 15.86 14.80
C TRP A 32 1.40 17.10 14.00
N SER A 33 1.40 16.99 12.66
CA SER A 33 1.68 18.14 11.81
C SER A 33 0.44 18.98 11.67
N ASP A 34 0.56 20.28 11.94
CA ASP A 34 -0.50 21.28 11.75
C ASP A 34 -0.38 22.00 10.39
N GLU A 35 0.54 21.56 9.52
CA GLU A 35 0.71 22.09 8.17
C GLU A 35 -0.39 21.54 7.23
N ASP A 36 -1.07 22.44 6.51
CA ASP A 36 -2.13 22.08 5.54
C ASP A 36 -1.63 21.10 4.45
N ASP A 37 -0.38 21.24 4.03
CA ASP A 37 0.30 20.40 3.03
C ASP A 37 1.55 19.70 3.62
N ALA A 38 1.38 19.07 4.78
CA ALA A 38 2.47 18.36 5.44
C ALA A 38 3.13 17.32 4.50
N PRO A 39 4.47 17.20 4.49
CA PRO A 39 5.18 16.22 3.68
C PRO A 39 4.64 14.80 3.88
N MET A 40 4.41 14.10 2.77
CA MET A 40 3.91 12.73 2.74
C MET A 40 4.79 11.87 1.85
N GLN A 41 4.96 10.61 2.25
CA GLN A 41 5.56 9.57 1.42
C GLN A 41 4.54 8.46 1.15
N TYR A 42 4.48 8.01 -0.10
CA TYR A 42 3.65 6.87 -0.50
C TYR A 42 4.52 5.64 -0.69
N LEU A 43 4.06 4.51 -0.14
CA LEU A 43 4.61 3.18 -0.36
C LEU A 43 3.54 2.33 -1.04
N TYR A 44 3.97 1.47 -1.95
CA TYR A 44 3.07 0.60 -2.71
C TYR A 44 3.47 -0.85 -2.50
N LEU A 45 2.50 -1.75 -2.33
CA LEU A 45 2.76 -3.16 -2.02
C LEU A 45 1.85 -4.07 -2.85
N HIS A 46 2.37 -5.24 -3.23
CA HIS A 46 1.49 -6.35 -3.58
C HIS A 46 0.60 -6.72 -2.41
N SER A 47 -0.60 -7.19 -2.72
CA SER A 47 -1.56 -7.71 -1.74
C SER A 47 -0.94 -8.79 -0.84
N ILE A 48 -0.24 -9.76 -1.44
CA ILE A 48 0.43 -10.84 -0.70
C ILE A 48 1.56 -10.32 0.20
N CYS A 49 2.39 -9.42 -0.31
CA CYS A 49 3.48 -8.83 0.48
C CYS A 49 2.95 -8.04 1.68
N ALA A 50 1.82 -7.35 1.51
CA ALA A 50 1.15 -6.64 2.60
C ALA A 50 0.65 -7.60 3.69
N VAL A 51 -0.03 -8.69 3.32
CA VAL A 51 -0.50 -9.71 4.27
C VAL A 51 0.66 -10.37 5.02
N GLU A 52 1.77 -10.66 4.35
CA GLU A 52 2.89 -11.32 5.03
C GLU A 52 3.64 -10.39 5.98
N ARG A 53 3.81 -9.11 5.61
CA ARG A 53 4.76 -8.22 6.28
C ARG A 53 4.11 -7.13 7.14
N LEU A 54 2.87 -6.72 6.90
CA LEU A 54 2.17 -5.71 7.72
C LEU A 54 1.50 -6.33 8.96
N GLN A 55 2.25 -7.13 9.70
CA GLN A 55 1.73 -7.83 10.88
C GLN A 55 2.13 -7.11 12.16
N GLY A 56 1.20 -6.32 12.69
CA GLY A 56 1.37 -5.63 13.96
C GLY A 56 1.36 -6.59 15.16
N LYS A 57 1.86 -6.09 16.29
CA LYS A 57 1.88 -6.83 17.57
C LYS A 57 0.48 -7.17 18.08
N GLY A 58 -0.47 -6.26 17.91
CA GLY A 58 -1.86 -6.41 18.38
C GLY A 58 -2.91 -6.41 17.27
N MET A 59 -2.52 -6.18 16.02
CA MET A 59 -3.43 -6.10 14.88
C MET A 59 -2.83 -6.85 13.70
N LYS A 60 -3.64 -7.65 13.04
CA LYS A 60 -3.27 -8.40 11.84
C LYS A 60 -3.83 -7.69 10.62
N PHE A 61 -3.00 -7.48 9.61
CA PHE A 61 -3.48 -6.93 8.34
C PHE A 61 -4.20 -8.04 7.55
N GLN A 62 -5.42 -7.75 7.11
CA GLN A 62 -6.26 -8.64 6.32
C GLN A 62 -6.88 -7.87 5.15
N LEU A 63 -6.90 -8.47 3.96
CA LEU A 63 -7.33 -7.81 2.72
C LEU A 63 -8.86 -7.79 2.54
N ASP A 64 -9.56 -8.73 3.17
CA ASP A 64 -11.02 -8.88 3.11
C ASP A 64 -11.79 -7.70 3.74
N VAL A 65 -11.13 -6.91 4.60
CA VAL A 65 -11.68 -5.66 5.14
C VAL A 65 -11.91 -4.61 4.05
N PHE A 66 -11.18 -4.68 2.94
CA PHE A 66 -11.27 -3.69 1.84
C PHE A 66 -12.23 -4.07 0.72
N THR A 67 -12.79 -5.29 0.75
CA THR A 67 -13.86 -5.66 -0.19
C THR A 67 -15.19 -5.14 0.32
N ALA A 68 -15.69 -4.06 -0.29
CA ALA A 68 -17.08 -3.65 -0.08
C ALA A 68 -18.00 -4.83 -0.46
N PRO A 69 -19.05 -5.13 0.34
CA PRO A 69 -20.09 -6.04 -0.12
C PRO A 69 -20.75 -5.37 -1.35
N ASN A 70 -20.76 -6.10 -2.46
CA ASN A 70 -21.44 -5.68 -3.68
C ASN A 70 -22.92 -5.38 -3.42
#